data_AF-A0A4R8ZW28-F1
#
_entry.id   AF-A0A4R8ZW28-F1
#
_cell.length_a   1.000
_cell.length_b   1.000
_cell.length_c   1.000
_cell.angle_alpha   90.00
_cell.angle_beta   90.00
_cell.angle_gamma   90.00
#
_symmetry.space_group_name_H-M   'P 1'
#
loop_
_entity.id
_entity.type
_entity.pdbx_description
1 polymer ?
#
loop_
_entity_poly.entity_id
_entity_poly.type
_entity_poly.pdbx_seq_one_letter_code
_entity_poly.pdbx_strand_id
1 'polypeptide(L)'
;MPDISPQLLDVLRDIGMDHPDPEVPLHAKLIATLRRLGPGATFGQRLAAIRFDFNWELNDAGKVFAKAKADHEHYLDAETVRLRAGSEKMSRVEGEQIVRARDKAYELRLQFLLAEQRERAMRNFLLTIQSALDNHRTDRADWRAADTEHRVSGT
;
A
#
# COMPACT_ATOMS: atom_id res chain seq x y z
N MET A 1 -16.30 21.05 1.23
CA MET A 1 -15.36 20.02 1.72
C MET A 1 -15.04 20.34 3.17
N PRO A 2 -14.92 19.37 4.10
CA PRO A 2 -14.54 19.69 5.46
C PRO A 2 -13.07 20.13 5.46
N ASP A 3 -12.81 21.41 5.75
CA ASP A 3 -11.47 21.99 5.73
C ASP A 3 -10.48 21.12 6.52
N ILE A 4 -9.42 20.70 5.84
CA ILE A 4 -8.28 20.02 6.45
C ILE A 4 -7.43 21.12 7.09
N SER A 5 -7.19 21.02 8.39
CA SER A 5 -6.39 22.06 9.06
C SER A 5 -4.95 22.05 8.53
N PRO A 6 -4.27 23.21 8.45
CA PRO A 6 -2.90 23.29 7.93
C PRO A 6 -1.93 22.29 8.60
N GLN A 7 -2.04 22.14 9.92
CA GLN A 7 -1.20 21.22 10.70
C GLN A 7 -1.43 19.74 10.33
N LEU A 8 -2.64 19.38 9.94
CA LEU A 8 -2.95 18.02 9.49
C LEU A 8 -2.37 17.78 8.09
N LEU A 9 -2.37 18.82 7.27
CA LEU A 9 -1.87 18.80 5.91
C LEU A 9 -0.34 18.70 5.88
N ASP A 10 0.35 19.35 6.81
CA ASP A 10 1.81 19.23 6.98
C ASP A 10 2.21 17.78 7.33
N VAL A 11 1.51 17.13 8.28
CA VAL A 11 1.76 15.72 8.62
C VAL A 11 1.51 14.78 7.43
N LEU A 12 0.51 15.09 6.58
CA LEU A 12 0.24 14.31 5.38
C LEU A 12 1.31 14.52 4.31
N ARG A 13 1.83 15.74 4.14
CA ARG A 13 2.97 16.04 3.25
C ARG A 13 4.25 15.35 3.70
N ASP A 14 4.52 15.31 4.99
CA ASP A 14 5.71 14.64 5.55
C ASP A 14 5.76 13.14 5.24
N ILE A 15 4.60 12.52 4.98
CA ILE A 15 4.50 11.12 4.56
C ILE A 15 4.29 10.96 3.04
N GLY A 16 4.46 12.02 2.25
CA GLY A 16 4.36 12.01 0.79
C GLY A 16 2.93 12.09 0.23
N MET A 17 1.97 12.62 1.01
CA MET A 17 0.59 12.84 0.58
C MET A 17 0.31 14.35 0.43
N ASP A 18 0.73 14.92 -0.69
CA ASP A 18 0.63 16.36 -0.96
C ASP A 18 -0.80 16.85 -1.23
N HIS A 19 -1.61 15.99 -1.84
CA HIS A 19 -2.97 16.28 -2.27
C HIS A 19 -3.94 15.21 -1.78
N PRO A 20 -4.30 15.23 -0.48
CA PRO A 20 -5.27 14.28 0.07
C PRO A 20 -6.66 14.53 -0.51
N ASP A 21 -7.13 13.59 -1.33
CA ASP A 21 -8.49 13.56 -1.87
C ASP A 21 -9.46 12.84 -0.91
N PRO A 22 -10.46 13.52 -0.31
CA PRO A 22 -11.41 12.90 0.62
C PRO A 22 -12.39 11.92 -0.05
N GLU A 23 -12.51 11.91 -1.37
CA GLU A 23 -13.31 10.90 -2.09
C GLU A 23 -12.58 9.55 -2.13
N VAL A 24 -11.26 9.54 -1.88
CA VAL A 24 -10.48 8.32 -1.73
C VAL A 24 -10.67 7.78 -0.30
N PRO A 25 -11.24 6.56 -0.11
CA PRO A 25 -11.56 6.05 1.23
C PRO A 25 -10.38 5.97 2.19
N LEU A 26 -9.19 5.64 1.66
CA LEU A 26 -7.95 5.61 2.44
C LEU A 26 -7.61 7.01 2.97
N HIS A 27 -7.64 8.05 2.13
CA HIS A 27 -7.34 9.41 2.56
C HIS A 27 -8.35 9.90 3.61
N ALA A 28 -9.65 9.64 3.38
CA ALA A 28 -10.68 9.97 4.35
C ALA A 28 -10.45 9.30 5.72
N LYS A 29 -10.07 8.01 5.71
CA LYS A 29 -9.73 7.25 6.92
C LYS A 29 -8.51 7.83 7.64
N LEU A 30 -7.45 8.18 6.91
CA LEU A 30 -6.25 8.79 7.49
C LEU A 30 -6.54 10.16 8.10
N ILE A 31 -7.29 11.01 7.40
CA ILE A 31 -7.74 12.31 7.90
C ILE A 31 -8.55 12.13 9.19
N ALA A 32 -9.48 11.18 9.22
CA ALA A 32 -10.28 10.87 10.40
C ALA A 32 -9.41 10.38 11.58
N THR A 33 -8.43 9.50 11.32
CA THR A 33 -7.47 9.02 12.32
C THR A 33 -6.65 10.17 12.91
N LEU A 34 -6.11 11.05 12.06
CA LEU A 34 -5.33 12.21 12.50
C LEU A 34 -6.19 13.22 13.28
N ARG A 35 -7.45 13.44 12.87
CA ARG A 35 -8.39 14.30 13.60
C ARG A 35 -8.70 13.74 14.99
N ARG A 36 -8.92 12.43 15.12
CA ARG A 36 -9.21 11.75 16.39
C ARG A 36 -8.06 11.85 17.39
N LEU A 37 -6.81 11.81 16.91
CA LEU A 37 -5.63 11.98 17.76
C LEU A 37 -5.52 13.40 18.35
N GLY A 38 -6.16 14.38 17.72
CA GLY A 38 -6.17 15.77 18.17
C GLY A 38 -4.84 16.50 17.94
N PRO A 39 -4.78 17.82 18.23
CA PRO A 39 -3.60 18.65 17.99
C PRO A 39 -2.43 18.31 18.92
N GLY A 40 -2.70 17.80 20.13
CA GLY A 40 -1.66 17.46 21.12
C GLY A 40 -0.88 16.17 20.83
N ALA A 41 -1.27 15.37 19.84
CA ALA A 41 -0.56 14.15 19.50
C ALA A 41 0.82 14.45 18.90
N THR A 42 1.84 13.76 19.41
CA THR A 42 3.20 13.81 18.89
C THR A 42 3.27 13.26 17.47
N PHE A 43 4.27 13.70 16.69
CA PHE A 43 4.52 13.20 15.34
C PHE A 43 4.62 11.67 15.29
N GLY A 44 5.36 11.06 16.22
CA GLY A 44 5.49 9.61 16.32
C GLY A 44 4.16 8.87 16.57
N GLN A 45 3.25 9.42 17.39
CA GLN A 45 1.92 8.84 17.59
C GLN A 45 1.06 8.91 16.32
N ARG A 46 1.16 10.01 15.57
CA ARG A 46 0.48 10.18 14.28
C ARG A 46 0.98 9.17 13.25
N LEU A 47 2.30 9.07 13.08
CA LEU A 47 2.91 8.10 12.16
C LEU A 47 2.58 6.65 12.53
N ALA A 48 2.61 6.31 13.83
CA ALA A 48 2.24 4.97 14.28
C ALA A 48 0.79 4.63 13.93
N ALA A 49 -0.15 5.56 14.14
CA ALA A 49 -1.56 5.35 13.81
C ALA A 49 -1.79 5.21 12.29
N ILE A 50 -1.17 6.09 11.49
CA ILE A 50 -1.19 6.00 10.02
C ILE A 50 -0.68 4.63 9.56
N ARG A 51 0.43 4.15 10.13
CA ARG A 51 1.01 2.85 9.78
C ARG A 51 0.03 1.70 10.02
N PHE A 52 -0.73 1.72 11.11
CA PHE A 52 -1.73 0.68 11.38
C PHE A 52 -2.88 0.71 10.37
N ASP A 53 -3.36 1.91 10.01
CA ASP A 53 -4.40 2.06 8.99
C ASP A 53 -3.92 1.55 7.62
N PHE A 54 -2.71 1.91 7.20
CA PHE A 54 -2.12 1.41 5.96
C PHE A 54 -1.89 -0.10 5.98
N ASN A 55 -1.44 -0.66 7.10
CA ASN A 55 -1.22 -2.10 7.20
C ASN A 55 -2.52 -2.89 7.06
N TRP A 56 -3.63 -2.37 7.59
CA TRP A 56 -4.95 -2.98 7.38
C TRP A 56 -5.33 -2.99 5.89
N GLU A 57 -5.19 -1.85 5.22
CA GLU A 57 -5.53 -1.72 3.81
C GLU A 57 -4.58 -2.52 2.90
N LEU A 58 -3.30 -2.66 3.29
CA LEU A 58 -2.35 -3.51 2.57
C LEU A 58 -2.75 -4.99 2.67
N ASN A 59 -3.21 -5.44 3.85
CA ASN A 59 -3.70 -6.81 4.00
C ASN A 59 -4.93 -7.06 3.12
N ASP A 60 -5.84 -6.09 3.01
CA ASP A 60 -6.99 -6.19 2.11
C ASP A 60 -6.56 -6.24 0.63
N ALA A 61 -5.68 -5.32 0.22
CA ALA A 61 -5.10 -5.32 -1.12
C ALA A 61 -4.38 -6.64 -1.45
N GLY A 62 -3.66 -7.22 -0.49
CA GLY A 62 -3.02 -8.53 -0.61
C GLY A 62 -4.01 -9.67 -0.83
N LYS A 63 -5.17 -9.66 -0.15
CA LYS A 63 -6.24 -10.65 -0.39
C LYS A 63 -6.85 -10.49 -1.78
N VAL A 64 -7.10 -9.26 -2.21
CA VAL A 64 -7.62 -8.96 -3.55
C VAL A 64 -6.64 -9.42 -4.63
N PHE A 65 -5.35 -9.14 -4.46
CA PHE A 65 -4.29 -9.60 -5.34
C PHE A 65 -4.20 -11.13 -5.41
N ALA A 66 -4.17 -11.80 -4.25
CA ALA A 66 -4.11 -13.26 -4.19
C ALA A 66 -5.31 -13.90 -4.89
N LYS A 67 -6.51 -13.34 -4.68
CA LYS A 67 -7.73 -13.80 -5.36
C LYS A 67 -7.66 -13.59 -6.88
N ALA A 68 -7.32 -12.39 -7.34
CA ALA A 68 -7.24 -12.09 -8.77
C ALA A 68 -6.20 -12.96 -9.48
N LYS A 69 -5.07 -13.23 -8.81
CA LYS A 69 -4.06 -14.18 -9.29
C LYS A 69 -4.62 -15.58 -9.42
N ALA A 70 -5.24 -16.10 -8.37
CA ALA A 70 -5.81 -17.44 -8.35
C ALA A 70 -6.91 -17.61 -9.40
N ASP A 71 -7.80 -16.63 -9.55
CA ASP A 71 -8.88 -16.65 -10.54
C ASP A 71 -8.31 -16.68 -11.98
N HIS A 72 -7.28 -15.87 -12.26
CA HIS A 72 -6.59 -15.87 -13.55
C HIS A 72 -5.87 -17.20 -13.84
N GLU A 73 -5.08 -17.71 -12.90
CA GLU A 73 -4.34 -18.97 -13.05
C GLU A 73 -5.30 -20.16 -13.21
N HIS A 74 -6.34 -20.22 -12.38
CA HIS A 74 -7.36 -21.26 -12.45
C HIS A 74 -8.08 -21.26 -13.80
N TYR A 75 -8.47 -20.09 -14.31
CA TYR A 75 -9.11 -19.99 -15.63
C TYR A 75 -8.19 -20.52 -16.74
N LEU A 76 -6.92 -20.11 -16.76
CA LEU A 76 -5.96 -20.59 -17.76
C LEU A 76 -5.81 -22.11 -17.71
N ASP A 77 -5.62 -22.69 -16.53
CA ASP A 77 -5.44 -24.13 -16.38
C ASP A 77 -6.71 -24.91 -16.77
N ALA A 78 -7.87 -24.51 -16.25
CA ALA A 78 -9.13 -25.21 -16.50
C ALA A 78 -9.52 -25.18 -17.98
N GLU A 79 -9.39 -24.02 -18.64
CA GLU A 79 -9.70 -23.90 -20.07
C GLU A 79 -8.67 -24.60 -20.94
N THR A 80 -7.38 -24.57 -20.57
CA THR A 80 -6.33 -25.29 -21.32
C THR A 80 -6.58 -26.80 -21.26
N VAL A 81 -6.93 -27.33 -20.10
CA VAL A 81 -7.30 -28.75 -19.94
C VAL A 81 -8.54 -29.07 -20.78
N ARG A 82 -9.59 -28.25 -20.73
CA ARG A 82 -10.81 -28.48 -21.52
C ARG A 82 -10.54 -28.47 -23.03
N LEU A 83 -9.76 -27.51 -23.50
CA LEU A 83 -9.40 -27.37 -24.91
C LEU A 83 -8.62 -28.59 -25.41
N ARG A 84 -7.67 -29.08 -24.61
CA ARG A 84 -6.87 -30.26 -24.93
C ARG A 84 -7.67 -31.56 -24.87
N ALA A 85 -8.61 -31.69 -23.94
CA ALA A 85 -9.48 -32.85 -23.89
C ALA A 85 -10.32 -33.01 -25.17
N GLY A 86 -10.61 -31.90 -25.87
CA GLY A 86 -11.28 -31.91 -27.17
C GLY A 86 -10.36 -32.10 -28.39
N SER A 87 -9.04 -32.23 -28.21
CA SER A 87 -8.08 -32.34 -29.32
C SER A 87 -6.91 -33.27 -28.98
N GLU A 88 -6.87 -34.45 -29.61
CA GLU A 88 -5.84 -35.49 -29.36
C GLU A 88 -4.40 -35.04 -29.64
N LYS A 89 -4.19 -34.06 -30.51
CA LYS A 89 -2.84 -33.64 -30.95
C LYS A 89 -2.34 -32.34 -30.32
N MET A 90 -3.15 -31.68 -29.50
CA MET A 90 -2.81 -30.35 -28.98
C MET A 90 -1.86 -30.42 -27.79
N SER A 91 -0.73 -29.73 -27.91
CA SER A 91 0.23 -29.59 -26.81
C SER A 91 -0.31 -28.67 -25.70
N ARG A 92 0.24 -28.79 -24.47
CA ARG A 92 -0.12 -27.90 -23.37
C ARG A 92 0.16 -26.43 -23.69
N VAL A 93 1.33 -26.17 -24.27
CA VAL A 93 1.79 -24.82 -24.59
C VAL A 93 0.89 -24.16 -25.64
N GLU A 94 0.55 -24.90 -26.70
CA GLU A 94 -0.35 -24.40 -27.75
C GLU A 94 -1.75 -24.08 -27.20
N GLY A 95 -2.32 -25.00 -26.40
CA GLY A 95 -3.62 -24.77 -25.77
C GLY A 95 -3.61 -23.56 -24.84
N GLU A 96 -2.56 -23.38 -24.06
CA GLU A 96 -2.42 -22.23 -23.18
C GLU A 96 -2.32 -20.91 -23.96
N GLN A 97 -1.59 -20.87 -25.08
CA GLN A 97 -1.51 -19.67 -25.94
C GLN A 97 -2.88 -19.30 -26.51
N ILE A 98 -3.66 -20.27 -26.97
CA ILE A 98 -5.02 -20.05 -27.46
C ILE A 98 -5.92 -19.48 -26.36
N VAL A 99 -5.85 -20.06 -25.14
CA VAL A 99 -6.65 -19.59 -24.01
C VAL A 99 -6.23 -18.19 -23.58
N ARG A 100 -4.93 -17.88 -23.55
CA ARG A 100 -4.40 -16.55 -23.24
C ARG A 100 -4.86 -15.47 -24.22
N ALA A 101 -5.10 -15.84 -25.47
CA ALA A 101 -5.61 -14.94 -26.50
C ALA A 101 -7.12 -14.64 -26.37
N ARG A 102 -7.84 -15.31 -25.46
CA ARG A 102 -9.27 -15.05 -25.24
C ARG A 102 -9.48 -13.77 -24.43
N ASP A 103 -10.53 -13.02 -24.75
CA ASP A 103 -10.92 -11.79 -24.03
C ASP A 103 -11.01 -12.00 -22.53
N LYS A 104 -11.56 -13.14 -22.09
CA LYS A 104 -11.68 -13.42 -20.66
C LYS A 104 -10.35 -13.59 -19.95
N ALA A 105 -9.35 -14.20 -20.61
CA ALA A 105 -7.99 -14.29 -20.05
C ALA A 105 -7.37 -12.90 -19.93
N TYR A 106 -7.58 -12.04 -20.94
CA TYR A 106 -7.10 -10.66 -20.92
C TYR A 106 -7.73 -9.85 -19.77
N GLU A 107 -9.05 -9.92 -19.58
CA GLU A 107 -9.74 -9.26 -18.47
C GLU A 107 -9.19 -9.67 -17.11
N LEU A 108 -9.08 -10.99 -16.87
CA LEU A 108 -8.55 -11.52 -15.62
C LEU A 108 -7.08 -11.13 -15.42
N ARG A 109 -6.30 -11.08 -16.51
CA ARG A 109 -4.90 -10.65 -16.47
C ARG A 109 -4.78 -9.18 -16.10
N LEU A 110 -5.62 -8.32 -16.66
CA LEU A 110 -5.67 -6.90 -16.33
C LEU A 110 -6.03 -6.70 -14.85
N GLN A 111 -7.05 -7.40 -14.36
CA GLN A 111 -7.44 -7.35 -12.94
C GLN A 111 -6.30 -7.79 -12.02
N PHE A 112 -5.63 -8.88 -12.36
CA PHE A 112 -4.45 -9.36 -11.63
C PHE A 112 -3.33 -8.29 -11.59
N LEU A 113 -2.98 -7.70 -12.73
CA LEU A 113 -1.91 -6.69 -12.81
C LEU A 113 -2.25 -5.39 -12.05
N LEU A 114 -3.50 -4.95 -12.11
CA LEU A 114 -3.95 -3.78 -11.36
C LEU A 114 -3.91 -4.04 -9.85
N ALA A 115 -4.36 -5.21 -9.41
CA ALA A 115 -4.28 -5.60 -8.01
C ALA A 115 -2.82 -5.73 -7.52
N GLU A 116 -1.94 -6.28 -8.36
CA GLU A 116 -0.51 -6.37 -8.09
C GLU A 116 0.12 -4.98 -7.90
N GLN A 117 -0.15 -4.07 -8.84
CA GLN A 117 0.39 -2.72 -8.79
C GLN A 117 -0.11 -1.98 -7.54
N ARG A 118 -1.37 -2.16 -7.16
CA ARG A 118 -1.93 -1.58 -5.93
C ARG A 118 -1.24 -2.12 -4.69
N GLU A 119 -1.07 -3.44 -4.55
CA GLU A 119 -0.37 -4.04 -3.40
C GLU A 119 1.07 -3.53 -3.30
N ARG A 120 1.81 -3.52 -4.42
CA ARG A 120 3.19 -3.03 -4.46
C ARG A 120 3.31 -1.56 -4.09
N ALA A 121 2.41 -0.71 -4.59
CA ALA A 121 2.39 0.70 -4.25
C ALA A 121 2.15 0.91 -2.74
N MET A 122 1.21 0.16 -2.15
CA MET A 122 0.94 0.23 -0.71
C MET A 122 2.10 -0.27 0.14
N ARG A 123 2.79 -1.34 -0.31
CA ARG A 123 3.99 -1.84 0.35
C ARG A 123 5.13 -0.82 0.33
N ASN A 124 5.37 -0.18 -0.82
CA ASN A 124 6.39 0.86 -0.93
C ASN A 124 6.06 2.06 -0.02
N PHE A 125 4.79 2.45 0.05
CA PHE A 125 4.36 3.52 0.95
C PHE A 125 4.63 3.19 2.44
N LEU A 126 4.36 1.96 2.87
CA LEU A 126 4.69 1.52 4.23
C LEU A 126 6.20 1.59 4.53
N LEU A 127 7.04 1.24 3.55
CA LEU A 127 8.50 1.38 3.68
C LEU A 127 8.91 2.85 3.84
N THR A 128 8.27 3.75 3.10
CA THR A 128 8.49 5.20 3.25
C THR A 128 8.10 5.69 4.64
N ILE A 129 6.94 5.28 5.18
CA ILE A 129 6.55 5.62 6.56
C ILE A 129 7.56 5.07 7.57
N GLN A 130 8.02 3.83 7.38
CA GLN A 130 9.00 3.23 8.27
C GLN A 130 10.31 4.03 8.26
N SER A 131 10.80 4.42 7.09
CA SER A 131 11.98 5.27 6.96
C SER A 131 11.79 6.63 7.65
N ALA A 132 10.61 7.26 7.52
CA ALA A 132 10.31 8.51 8.20
C ALA A 132 10.29 8.36 9.75
N LEU A 133 9.74 7.24 10.25
CA LEU A 133 9.77 6.90 11.67
C LEU A 133 11.20 6.73 12.20
N ASP A 134 12.06 6.06 11.43
CA ASP A 134 13.44 5.81 11.81
C ASP A 134 14.28 7.11 11.75
N ASN A 135 14.06 7.97 10.76
CA ASN A 135 14.69 9.31 10.71
C ASN A 135 14.31 10.14 11.94
N HIS A 136 13.02 10.21 12.28
CA HIS A 136 12.57 10.95 13.47
C HIS A 136 13.13 10.36 14.78
N ARG A 137 13.36 9.04 14.85
CA ARG A 137 14.02 8.42 16.01
C ARG A 137 15.48 8.85 16.14
N THR A 138 16.19 8.87 15.01
CA THR A 138 17.58 9.34 14.92
C THR A 138 17.67 10.82 15.30
N ASP A 139 16.82 11.68 14.73
CA ASP A 139 16.81 13.11 15.05
C ASP A 139 16.61 13.33 16.56
N ARG A 140 15.67 12.61 17.20
CA ARG A 140 15.48 12.72 18.66
C ARG A 140 16.65 12.17 19.47
N ALA A 141 17.41 11.21 18.94
CA ALA A 141 18.62 10.73 19.60
C ALA A 141 19.71 11.80 19.54
N ASP A 142 19.91 12.43 18.38
CA ASP A 142 20.88 13.50 18.17
C ASP A 142 20.56 14.73 19.02
N TRP A 143 19.28 15.12 19.11
CA TRP A 143 18.84 16.19 20.00
C TRP A 143 19.17 15.93 21.48
N ARG A 144 19.01 14.68 21.95
CA ARG A 144 19.35 14.31 23.34
C ARG A 144 20.87 14.30 23.56
N ALA A 145 21.64 13.87 22.57
CA ALA A 145 23.11 13.91 22.63
C ALA A 145 23.62 15.36 22.70
N ALA A 146 23.13 16.25 21.82
CA ALA A 146 23.49 17.66 21.82
C ALA A 146 23.09 18.38 23.12
N ASP A 147 21.90 18.11 23.67
CA ASP A 147 21.47 18.66 24.96
C ASP A 147 22.38 18.20 26.11
N THR A 148 22.83 16.94 26.08
CA THR A 148 23.78 16.41 27.06
C THR A 148 25.16 17.08 26.96
N GLU A 149 25.68 17.30 25.74
CA GLU A 149 26.96 17.98 25.51
C GLU A 149 26.92 19.45 25.92
N HIS A 150 25.84 20.17 25.60
CA HIS A 150 25.65 21.56 26.04
C HIS A 150 25.55 21.68 27.56
N ARG A 151 24.92 20.71 28.23
CA ARG A 151 24.85 20.66 29.70
C ARG A 151 26.22 20.40 30.34
N VAL A 152 27.11 19.67 29.68
CA VAL A 152 28.47 19.36 30.17
C VAL A 152 29.47 20.48 29.84
N SER A 153 29.32 21.20 28.73
CA SER A 153 30.18 22.36 28.40
C SER A 153 29.79 23.65 29.14
N GLY A 154 28.59 23.73 29.71
CA GLY A 154 28.09 24.88 30.47
C GLY A 154 28.42 24.88 31.97
N THR A 155 29.22 23.92 32.45
CA THR A 155 29.75 23.80 33.82
C THR A 155 31.25 23.94 33.83
#